data_AF-A0A537KHJ9-F1
#
_entry.id   AF-A0A537KHJ9-F1
#
_cell.length_a   1.000
_cell.length_b   1.000
_cell.length_c   1.000
_cell.angle_alpha   90.00
_cell.angle_beta   90.00
_cell.angle_gamma   90.00
#
_symmetry.space_group_name_H-M   'P 1'
#
loop_
_entity.id
_entity.type
_entity.pdbx_description
1 polymer ?
#
loop_
_entity_poly.entity_id
_entity_poly.type
_entity_poly.pdbx_seq_one_letter_code
_entity_poly.pdbx_strand_id
1 'polypeptide(L)'
;MTLRVRVVAYQSHGNRAHFFSYTCTTILYLKKIPPILPAVSWLIFTTVLLCLPGSAFPKENWFDKIWLDKWIHVALFATLVFLWCQIVSGLPPDKRRRYWQIAFYFFLYGIIMEFIQKFFIPNRSFDLGDIIADGVGCVVGVFVSTKRYIKK
;
A
#
# COMPACT_ATOMS: atom_id res chain seq x y z
N MET A 1 -24.35 17.88 -12.70
CA MET A 1 -23.91 19.18 -13.26
C MET A 1 -24.99 20.18 -12.83
N THR A 2 -24.81 21.02 -11.81
CA THR A 2 -23.83 22.12 -11.67
C THR A 2 -23.77 22.50 -10.18
N LEU A 3 -22.62 22.39 -9.52
CA LEU A 3 -22.42 22.94 -8.17
C LEU A 3 -22.31 24.46 -8.29
N ARG A 4 -23.38 25.18 -7.92
CA ARG A 4 -23.36 26.64 -7.79
C ARG A 4 -22.45 27.00 -6.61
N VAL A 5 -21.20 27.35 -6.91
CA VAL A 5 -20.33 28.04 -5.96
C VAL A 5 -20.83 29.48 -5.85
N ARG A 6 -21.45 29.81 -4.71
CA ARG A 6 -21.89 31.17 -4.40
C ARG A 6 -20.64 31.99 -4.10
N VAL A 7 -20.15 32.73 -5.11
CA VAL A 7 -19.08 33.72 -4.93
C VAL A 7 -19.68 34.87 -4.11
N VAL A 8 -19.36 34.94 -2.82
CA VAL A 8 -19.60 36.13 -2.01
C VAL A 8 -18.50 37.13 -2.36
N ALA A 9 -18.79 38.05 -3.27
CA ALA A 9 -17.92 39.19 -3.54
C ALA A 9 -18.02 40.15 -2.36
N TYR A 10 -16.93 40.30 -1.60
CA TYR A 10 -16.81 41.30 -0.53
C TYR A 10 -16.34 42.62 -1.14
N GLN A 11 -17.15 43.66 -1.03
CA GLN A 11 -16.88 44.98 -1.60
C GLN A 11 -15.88 45.72 -0.70
N SER A 12 -14.68 45.96 -1.19
CA SER A 12 -13.57 46.58 -0.45
C SER A 12 -13.60 48.11 -0.59
N HIS A 13 -14.00 48.82 0.46
CA HIS A 13 -13.61 50.22 0.67
C HIS A 13 -12.31 50.26 1.47
N GLY A 14 -11.26 50.88 0.90
CA GLY A 14 -10.11 51.38 1.66
C GLY A 14 -8.78 50.65 1.43
N ASN A 15 -7.83 51.40 0.89
CA ASN A 15 -6.39 51.13 0.81
C ASN A 15 -5.81 50.31 1.98
N ARG A 16 -5.53 49.02 1.76
CA ARG A 16 -4.29 48.33 2.16
C ARG A 16 -4.30 46.85 1.74
N ALA A 17 -3.13 46.38 1.32
CA ALA A 17 -2.87 45.09 0.71
C ALA A 17 -3.38 43.88 1.50
N HIS A 18 -4.31 43.11 0.92
CA HIS A 18 -4.65 41.75 1.37
C HIS A 18 -5.01 40.87 0.16
N PHE A 19 -4.05 40.62 -0.74
CA PHE A 19 -4.24 39.76 -1.92
C PHE A 19 -3.28 38.55 -1.93
N PHE A 20 -3.01 37.95 -0.76
CA PHE A 20 -2.04 36.84 -0.68
C PHE A 20 -2.44 35.74 0.31
N SER A 21 -3.70 35.30 0.27
CA SER A 21 -4.12 34.16 1.12
C SER A 21 -4.87 33.06 0.37
N TYR A 22 -5.60 33.37 -0.70
CA TYR A 22 -6.46 32.38 -1.37
C TYR A 22 -5.77 31.50 -2.41
N THR A 23 -4.69 31.96 -3.06
CA THR A 23 -3.95 31.17 -4.04
C THR A 23 -3.09 30.09 -3.39
N CYS A 24 -2.61 30.32 -2.16
CA CYS A 24 -1.78 29.36 -1.44
C CYS A 24 -2.57 28.11 -1.02
N THR A 25 -3.84 28.26 -0.61
CA THR A 25 -4.68 27.15 -0.15
C THR A 25 -5.08 26.19 -1.26
N THR A 26 -5.36 26.70 -2.47
CA THR A 26 -5.70 25.86 -3.64
C THR A 26 -4.48 25.14 -4.21
N ILE A 27 -3.30 25.77 -4.20
CA ILE A 27 -2.03 25.14 -4.61
C ILE A 27 -1.59 24.04 -3.63
N LEU A 28 -1.88 24.19 -2.33
CA LEU A 28 -1.64 23.13 -1.33
C LEU A 28 -2.59 21.93 -1.50
N TYR A 29 -3.80 22.15 -2.02
CA TYR A 29 -4.79 21.10 -2.26
C TYR A 29 -4.44 20.20 -3.47
N LEU A 30 -3.68 20.73 -4.43
CA LEU A 30 -3.18 20.00 -5.61
C LEU A 30 -1.90 19.18 -5.33
N LYS A 31 -1.29 19.29 -4.15
CA LYS A 31 0.09 18.80 -3.89
C LYS A 31 0.20 17.48 -3.13
N LYS A 32 -0.87 16.68 -3.03
CA LYS A 32 -0.78 15.36 -2.41
C LYS A 32 -1.37 14.28 -3.30
N ILE A 33 -0.80 14.13 -4.50
CA ILE A 33 -1.01 12.91 -5.28
C ILE A 33 -0.61 11.74 -4.36
N PRO A 34 -1.53 10.84 -3.99
CA PRO A 34 -1.15 9.65 -3.26
C PRO A 34 -0.09 8.94 -4.10
N PRO A 35 1.03 8.46 -3.51
CA PRO A 35 2.10 7.93 -4.32
C PRO A 35 1.71 6.53 -4.82
N ILE A 36 0.90 6.52 -5.89
CA ILE A 36 0.43 5.32 -6.59
C ILE A 36 1.63 4.63 -7.25
N LEU A 37 2.58 5.42 -7.76
CA LEU A 37 3.77 4.90 -8.44
C LEU A 37 4.53 3.89 -7.56
N PRO A 38 4.98 4.21 -6.33
CA PRO A 38 5.66 3.21 -5.50
C PRO A 38 4.76 2.05 -5.09
N ALA A 39 3.45 2.23 -4.94
CA ALA A 39 2.55 1.12 -4.62
C ALA A 39 2.46 0.10 -5.77
N VAL A 40 2.36 0.59 -7.00
CA VAL A 40 2.34 -0.26 -8.21
C VAL A 40 3.72 -0.85 -8.46
N SER A 41 4.79 -0.06 -8.35
CA SER A 41 6.16 -0.55 -8.48
C SER A 41 6.45 -1.66 -7.47
N TRP A 42 6.01 -1.50 -6.22
CA TRP A 42 6.18 -2.52 -5.18
C TRP A 42 5.36 -3.78 -5.44
N LEU A 43 4.13 -3.65 -5.98
CA LEU A 43 3.33 -4.81 -6.40
C LEU A 43 4.02 -5.61 -7.50
N ILE A 44 4.55 -4.94 -8.52
CA ILE A 44 5.31 -5.58 -9.61
C ILE A 44 6.55 -6.26 -9.04
N PHE A 45 7.32 -5.54 -8.22
CA PHE A 45 8.51 -6.09 -7.54
C PHE A 45 8.19 -7.33 -6.71
N THR A 46 7.13 -7.27 -5.90
CA THR A 46 6.65 -8.40 -5.07
C THR A 46 6.28 -9.59 -5.94
N THR A 47 5.53 -9.36 -7.03
CA THR A 47 5.14 -10.43 -7.98
C THR A 47 6.35 -11.09 -8.62
N VAL A 48 7.33 -10.29 -9.06
CA VAL A 48 8.56 -10.80 -9.67
C VAL A 48 9.33 -11.65 -8.65
N LEU A 49 9.49 -11.18 -7.42
CA LEU A 49 10.18 -11.92 -6.35
C LEU A 49 9.49 -13.26 -6.05
N LEU A 50 8.16 -13.26 -5.91
CA LEU A 50 7.38 -14.46 -5.67
C LEU A 50 7.48 -15.47 -6.82
N CYS A 51 7.70 -15.01 -8.06
CA CYS A 51 7.84 -15.88 -9.22
C CYS A 51 9.29 -16.33 -9.48
N LEU A 52 10.27 -15.92 -8.68
CA LEU A 52 11.65 -16.38 -8.87
C LEU A 52 11.76 -17.88 -8.57
N PRO A 53 12.36 -18.67 -9.48
CA PRO A 53 12.53 -20.09 -9.25
C PRO A 53 13.51 -20.34 -8.09
N GLY A 54 13.29 -21.39 -7.30
CA GLY A 54 14.12 -21.70 -6.14
C GLY A 54 15.60 -21.96 -6.47
N SER A 55 15.92 -22.21 -7.74
CA SER A 55 17.28 -22.37 -8.30
C SER A 55 18.06 -21.05 -8.45
N ALA A 56 17.42 -19.89 -8.33
CA ALA A 56 18.07 -18.59 -8.42
C ALA A 56 18.86 -18.20 -7.15
N PHE A 57 18.68 -18.92 -6.05
CA PHE A 57 19.30 -18.61 -4.76
C PHE A 57 20.55 -19.47 -4.50
N PRO A 58 21.62 -18.89 -3.90
CA PRO A 58 22.84 -19.61 -3.58
C PRO A 58 22.59 -20.80 -2.64
N LYS A 59 23.47 -21.80 -2.70
CA LYS A 59 23.41 -23.01 -1.86
C LYS A 59 23.85 -22.69 -0.43
N GLU A 60 22.99 -22.00 0.31
CA GLU A 60 23.13 -21.78 1.75
C GLU A 60 22.57 -22.98 2.54
N ASN A 61 22.79 -23.02 3.86
CA ASN A 61 22.16 -24.01 4.73
C ASN A 61 20.64 -24.01 4.51
N TRP A 62 20.08 -25.17 4.20
CA TRP A 62 18.66 -25.35 3.87
C TRP A 62 17.72 -24.74 4.92
N PHE A 63 18.09 -24.82 6.20
CA PHE A 63 17.30 -24.29 7.30
C PHE A 63 17.21 -22.76 7.26
N ASP A 64 18.34 -22.07 7.11
CA ASP A 64 18.40 -20.61 7.08
C ASP A 64 17.63 -20.04 5.88
N LYS A 65 17.65 -20.75 4.74
CA LYS A 65 16.86 -20.40 3.56
C LYS A 65 15.35 -20.40 3.83
N ILE A 66 14.82 -21.42 4.51
CA ILE A 66 13.38 -21.55 4.79
C ILE A 66 12.88 -20.44 5.71
N TRP A 67 13.66 -20.09 6.73
CA TRP A 67 13.28 -19.05 7.68
C TRP A 67 13.38 -17.66 7.05
N LEU A 68 14.43 -17.39 6.28
CA LEU A 68 14.62 -16.12 5.58
C LEU A 68 13.48 -15.84 4.58
N ASP A 69 13.07 -16.85 3.80
CA ASP A 69 11.96 -16.73 2.83
C ASP A 69 10.68 -16.21 3.51
N LYS A 70 10.32 -16.77 4.66
CA LYS A 70 9.14 -16.36 5.43
C LYS A 70 9.20 -14.92 5.92
N TRP A 71 10.37 -14.46 6.37
CA TRP A 71 10.55 -13.06 6.77
C TRP A 71 10.45 -12.10 5.58
N ILE A 72 10.94 -12.51 4.40
CA ILE A 72 10.79 -11.75 3.16
C ILE A 72 9.31 -11.63 2.80
N HIS A 73 8.54 -12.72 2.84
CA HIS A 73 7.09 -12.71 2.61
C HIS A 73 6.37 -11.73 3.55
N VAL A 74 6.64 -11.80 4.87
CA VAL A 74 6.09 -10.85 5.84
C VAL A 74 6.41 -9.39 5.46
N ALA A 75 7.67 -9.11 5.11
CA ALA A 75 8.10 -7.76 4.74
C ALA A 75 7.48 -7.25 3.43
N LEU A 76 7.37 -8.13 2.43
CA LEU A 76 6.76 -7.83 1.12
C LEU A 76 5.29 -7.43 1.29
N PHE A 77 4.50 -8.28 1.96
CA PHE A 77 3.07 -8.05 2.15
C PHE A 77 2.76 -6.91 3.13
N ALA A 78 3.57 -6.73 4.19
CA ALA A 78 3.42 -5.59 5.08
C ALA A 78 3.64 -4.26 4.35
N THR A 79 4.68 -4.17 3.53
CA THR A 79 4.99 -2.97 2.74
C THR A 79 3.92 -2.74 1.67
N LEU A 80 3.45 -3.80 1.02
CA LEU A 80 2.39 -3.73 0.02
C LEU A 80 1.10 -3.17 0.62
N VAL A 81 0.60 -3.75 1.73
CA VAL A 81 -0.59 -3.23 2.42
C VAL A 81 -0.38 -1.78 2.87
N PHE A 82 0.80 -1.45 3.40
CA PHE A 82 1.11 -0.10 3.87
C PHE A 82 1.03 0.96 2.75
N LEU A 83 1.64 0.68 1.60
CA LEU A 83 1.64 1.59 0.45
C LEU A 83 0.22 1.81 -0.11
N TRP A 84 -0.58 0.75 -0.18
CA TRP A 84 -1.96 0.86 -0.64
C TRP A 84 -2.87 1.58 0.38
N CYS A 85 -2.64 1.37 1.68
CA CYS A 85 -3.32 2.13 2.73
C CYS A 85 -2.97 3.62 2.68
N GLN A 86 -1.75 3.98 2.27
CA GLN A 86 -1.35 5.37 2.07
C GLN A 86 -2.19 6.05 0.99
N ILE A 87 -2.48 5.35 -0.12
CA ILE A 87 -3.28 5.90 -1.22
C ILE A 87 -4.67 6.33 -0.76
N VAL A 88 -5.33 5.47 0.03
CA VAL A 88 -6.69 5.71 0.51
C VAL A 88 -6.75 6.50 1.82
N SER A 89 -5.60 6.83 2.42
CA SER A 89 -5.52 7.49 3.75
C SER A 89 -6.15 8.89 3.79
N GLY A 90 -6.23 9.58 2.64
CA GLY A 90 -6.82 10.91 2.51
C GLY A 90 -8.34 10.91 2.31
N LEU A 91 -8.94 9.74 2.04
CA LEU A 91 -10.37 9.64 1.74
C LEU A 91 -11.18 9.56 3.05
N PRO A 92 -12.21 10.39 3.28
CA PRO A 92 -13.25 10.16 4.28
C PRO A 92 -14.46 9.40 3.68
N PRO A 93 -15.35 8.75 4.46
CA PRO A 93 -15.22 8.24 5.84
C PRO A 93 -14.70 6.76 5.90
N ASP A 94 -14.44 6.23 7.10
CA ASP A 94 -14.09 4.81 7.41
C ASP A 94 -12.72 4.27 6.94
N LYS A 95 -11.63 4.88 7.40
CA LYS A 95 -10.26 4.43 7.09
C LYS A 95 -9.95 3.01 7.56
N ARG A 96 -10.34 2.66 8.80
CA ARG A 96 -10.02 1.35 9.41
C ARG A 96 -10.61 0.18 8.63
N ARG A 97 -11.89 0.29 8.22
CA ARG A 97 -12.55 -0.74 7.41
C ARG A 97 -11.82 -0.94 6.08
N ARG A 98 -11.46 0.14 5.40
CA ARG A 98 -10.73 0.07 4.12
C ARG A 98 -9.35 -0.55 4.25
N TYR A 99 -8.62 -0.30 5.34
CA TYR A 99 -7.31 -0.93 5.57
C TYR A 99 -7.44 -2.45 5.71
N TRP A 100 -8.45 -2.93 6.44
CA TRP A 100 -8.74 -4.36 6.52
C TRP A 100 -9.19 -4.97 5.19
N GLN A 101 -9.98 -4.23 4.39
CA GLN A 101 -10.34 -4.69 3.04
C GLN A 101 -9.11 -4.81 2.13
N ILE A 102 -8.20 -3.84 2.17
CA ILE A 102 -6.93 -3.89 1.43
C ILE A 102 -6.12 -5.12 1.84
N ALA A 103 -5.96 -5.35 3.15
CA ALA A 103 -5.25 -6.51 3.65
C ALA A 103 -5.90 -7.83 3.24
N PHE A 104 -7.24 -7.91 3.23
CA PHE A 104 -7.96 -9.08 2.75
C PHE A 104 -7.70 -9.36 1.27
N TYR A 105 -7.74 -8.33 0.41
CA TYR A 105 -7.44 -8.49 -1.01
C TYR A 105 -6.00 -8.92 -1.27
N PHE A 106 -5.04 -8.37 -0.52
CA PHE A 106 -3.65 -8.80 -0.66
C PHE A 106 -3.40 -10.20 -0.09
N PHE A 107 -4.06 -10.58 0.99
CA PHE A 107 -4.00 -11.95 1.48
C PHE A 107 -4.55 -12.95 0.45
N LEU A 108 -5.67 -12.64 -0.20
CA LEU A 108 -6.20 -13.45 -1.30
C LEU A 108 -5.22 -13.49 -2.48
N TYR A 109 -4.59 -12.37 -2.81
CA TYR A 109 -3.53 -12.32 -3.82
C TYR A 109 -2.36 -13.24 -3.46
N GLY A 110 -1.90 -13.29 -2.20
CA GLY A 110 -0.83 -14.21 -1.76
C GLY A 110 -1.22 -15.68 -1.94
N ILE A 111 -2.45 -16.05 -1.55
CA ILE A 111 -2.98 -17.40 -1.80
C ILE A 111 -2.99 -17.73 -3.30
N ILE A 112 -3.45 -16.81 -4.14
CA ILE A 112 -3.45 -16.99 -5.60
C ILE A 112 -2.02 -17.17 -6.11
N MET A 113 -1.06 -16.38 -5.62
CA MET A 113 0.34 -16.48 -6.00
C MET A 113 0.94 -17.84 -5.63
N GLU A 114 0.59 -18.44 -4.49
CA GLU A 114 1.01 -19.79 -4.14
C GLU A 114 0.50 -20.87 -5.11
N PHE A 115 -0.74 -20.73 -5.58
CA PHE A 115 -1.24 -21.60 -6.65
C PHE A 115 -0.52 -21.36 -7.98
N ILE A 116 -0.22 -20.10 -8.32
CA ILE A 116 0.55 -19.77 -9.53
C ILE A 116 1.94 -20.39 -9.44
N GLN A 117 2.63 -20.25 -8.31
CA GLN A 117 3.92 -20.86 -8.07
C GLN A 117 3.88 -22.38 -8.25
N LYS A 118 2.90 -23.05 -7.64
CA LYS A 118 2.71 -24.50 -7.72
C LYS A 118 2.54 -25.02 -9.15
N PHE A 119 1.79 -24.30 -10.00
CA PHE A 119 1.42 -24.80 -11.32
C PHE A 119 2.28 -24.25 -12.46
N PHE A 120 2.88 -23.07 -12.31
CA PHE A 120 3.55 -22.35 -13.41
C PHE A 120 5.03 -22.06 -13.16
N ILE A 121 5.53 -22.14 -11.93
CA ILE A 121 6.94 -21.80 -11.62
C ILE A 121 7.75 -23.08 -11.38
N PRO A 122 8.73 -23.40 -12.25
CA PRO A 122 9.55 -24.59 -12.08
C PRO A 122 10.43 -24.46 -10.83
N ASN A 123 10.60 -25.55 -10.09
CA ASN A 123 11.39 -25.60 -8.85
C ASN A 123 10.91 -24.65 -7.74
N ARG A 124 9.61 -24.30 -7.70
CA ARG A 124 8.96 -23.65 -6.56
C ARG A 124 7.93 -24.62 -5.96
N SER A 125 7.98 -24.78 -4.64
CA SER A 125 7.08 -25.66 -3.89
C SER A 125 5.97 -24.86 -3.26
N PHE A 126 4.76 -25.41 -3.26
CA PHE A 126 3.65 -24.88 -2.47
C PHE A 126 3.96 -25.00 -0.97
N ASP A 127 3.95 -23.89 -0.24
CA ASP A 127 4.20 -23.85 1.20
C ASP A 127 3.06 -23.14 1.96
N LEU A 128 2.42 -23.86 2.88
CA LEU A 128 1.42 -23.27 3.78
C LEU A 128 2.05 -22.21 4.70
N GLY A 129 3.34 -22.34 5.00
CA GLY A 129 4.11 -21.37 5.76
C GLY A 129 4.18 -20.00 5.08
N ASP A 130 4.22 -19.97 3.75
CA ASP A 130 4.26 -18.73 2.97
C ASP A 130 2.90 -18.02 2.99
N ILE A 131 1.79 -18.78 2.91
CA ILE A 131 0.43 -18.23 3.13
C ILE A 131 0.30 -17.60 4.52
N ILE A 132 0.83 -18.26 5.56
CA ILE A 132 0.80 -17.72 6.93
C ILE A 132 1.66 -16.46 7.01
N ALA A 133 2.86 -16.46 6.41
CA ALA A 133 3.75 -15.32 6.36
C ALA A 133 3.13 -14.11 5.65
N ASP A 134 2.47 -14.33 4.51
CA ASP A 134 1.72 -13.30 3.77
C ASP A 134 0.60 -12.70 4.63
N GLY A 135 -0.16 -13.57 5.33
CA GLY A 135 -1.21 -13.16 6.25
C GLY A 135 -0.68 -12.30 7.41
N VAL A 136 0.42 -12.72 8.04
CA VAL A 136 1.11 -11.94 9.09
C VAL A 136 1.58 -10.60 8.54
N GLY A 137 2.20 -10.58 7.36
CA GLY A 137 2.60 -9.36 6.67
C GLY A 137 1.43 -8.40 6.47
N CYS A 138 0.31 -8.90 5.94
CA CYS A 138 -0.92 -8.11 5.76
C CYS A 138 -1.41 -7.47 7.06
N VAL A 139 -1.45 -8.25 8.16
CA VAL A 139 -1.87 -7.77 9.47
C VAL A 139 -0.92 -6.69 10.01
N VAL A 140 0.39 -6.92 9.92
CA VAL A 140 1.42 -5.95 10.31
C VAL A 140 1.26 -4.65 9.51
N GLY A 141 1.04 -4.74 8.20
CA GLY A 141 0.79 -3.60 7.32
C GLY A 141 -0.41 -2.76 7.75
N VAL A 142 -1.52 -3.39 8.18
CA VAL A 142 -2.70 -2.69 8.72
C VAL A 142 -2.38 -1.97 10.02
N PHE A 143 -1.67 -2.63 10.95
CA PHE A 143 -1.31 -2.03 12.24
C PHE A 143 -0.41 -0.80 12.06
N VAL A 144 0.63 -0.91 11.23
CA VAL A 144 1.53 0.20 10.91
C VAL A 144 0.76 1.34 10.24
N SER A 145 -0.09 1.03 9.26
CA SER A 145 -0.91 2.03 8.56
C SER A 145 -1.89 2.73 9.50
N THR A 146 -2.52 1.99 10.40
CA THR A 146 -3.46 2.52 11.40
C THR A 146 -2.73 3.51 12.31
N LYS A 147 -1.59 3.10 12.89
CA LYS A 147 -0.77 3.98 13.74
C LYS A 147 -0.28 5.23 13.00
N ARG A 148 -0.02 5.13 11.69
CA ARG A 148 0.55 6.21 10.88
C ARG A 148 -0.48 7.22 10.35
N TYR A 149 -1.67 6.75 9.98
CA TYR A 149 -2.66 7.52 9.21
C TYR A 149 -3.97 7.79 9.96
N ILE A 150 -4.26 7.01 11.01
CA ILE A 150 -5.37 7.24 11.92
C ILE A 150 -4.76 7.84 13.19
N LYS A 151 -4.79 9.18 13.29
CA LYS A 151 -4.38 9.86 14.52
C LYS A 151 -5.34 9.45 15.65
N LYS A 152 -4.78 9.14 16.82
CA LYS A 152 -5.55 9.15 18.08
C LYS A 152 -5.94 10.59 18.41
#